data_AF-M7CI83-F1
#
_entry.id   AF-M7CI83-F1
#
_cell.length_a   1.000
_cell.length_b   1.000
_cell.length_c   1.000
_cell.angle_alpha   90.00
_cell.angle_beta   90.00
_cell.angle_gamma   90.00
#
_symmetry.space_group_name_H-M   'P 1'
#
loop_
_entity.id
_entity.type
_entity.pdbx_description
1 polymer ?
#
loop_
_entity_poly.entity_id
_entity_poly.type
_entity_poly.pdbx_seq_one_letter_code
_entity_poly.pdbx_strand_id
1 'polypeptide(L)'
;MSVLSCLLAALLLLPLLEESLPPPRTLQEVQVSLIDVQTCNDLYSTPITGYPGSRPIKDDMVCAGYPEGGKDSCQGDSGGPLVCSEAGFWFLIGIVSWGAGCGLPNRPGVYTRVSAYSDWIQQQLPSVESGVVNVTIRSQPNAGYAPAPTPLLLITLLLASAALGLGPPLCF
;
A
#
# COMPACT_ATOMS: atom_id res chain seq x y z
N MET A 1 -2.05 -7.97 -18.29
CA MET A 1 -3.26 -7.36 -17.70
C MET A 1 -2.76 -6.51 -16.53
N SER A 2 -2.79 -5.19 -16.63
CA SER A 2 -2.18 -4.28 -15.64
C SER A 2 -2.85 -4.42 -14.28
N VAL A 3 -2.03 -4.60 -13.24
CA VAL A 3 -2.45 -4.40 -11.85
C VAL A 3 -2.51 -2.89 -11.65
N LEU A 4 -3.61 -2.36 -11.11
CA LEU A 4 -3.71 -0.93 -10.81
C LEU A 4 -2.63 -0.59 -9.78
N SER A 5 -1.65 0.22 -10.17
CA SER A 5 -0.57 0.62 -9.29
C SER A 5 -1.02 1.83 -8.47
N CYS A 6 -1.25 1.62 -7.18
CA CYS A 6 -1.64 2.68 -6.28
C CYS A 6 -0.45 3.17 -5.46
N LEU A 7 -0.29 4.49 -5.38
CA LEU A 7 0.64 5.15 -4.49
C LEU A 7 -0.12 5.72 -3.30
N LEU A 8 0.44 5.41 -2.14
CA LEU A 8 0.07 5.99 -0.87
C LEU A 8 1.15 6.99 -0.50
N ALA A 9 0.79 8.27 -0.38
CA ALA A 9 1.69 9.25 0.22
C ALA A 9 1.61 9.10 1.74
N ALA A 10 2.70 8.64 2.35
CA ALA A 10 2.83 8.38 3.78
C ALA A 10 4.04 9.15 4.31
N LEU A 11 4.05 9.57 5.56
CA LEU A 11 5.15 10.27 6.21
C LEU A 11 6.02 9.29 7.02
N LEU A 12 5.62 8.03 7.18
CA LEU A 12 6.33 7.05 8.03
C LEU A 12 6.32 5.65 7.41
N LEU A 13 7.45 5.22 6.85
CA LEU A 13 7.61 3.92 6.18
C LEU A 13 8.56 2.93 6.89
N LEU A 14 8.83 3.09 8.19
CA LEU A 14 9.77 2.21 8.87
C LEU A 14 9.13 1.38 9.98
N PRO A 15 9.38 0.05 10.03
CA PRO A 15 8.52 -0.90 10.73
C PRO A 15 8.86 -1.04 12.21
N LEU A 16 9.79 -0.27 12.76
CA LEU A 16 10.48 -0.68 14.00
C LEU A 16 10.58 0.33 15.12
N LEU A 17 10.14 1.57 14.97
CA LEU A 17 9.93 2.50 16.08
C LEU A 17 9.12 3.68 15.54
N GLU A 18 8.22 4.23 16.36
CA GLU A 18 7.61 5.54 16.12
C GLU A 18 8.66 6.67 16.18
N GLU A 19 9.69 6.61 15.33
CA GLU A 19 10.64 7.70 15.20
C GLU A 19 10.11 8.67 14.16
N SER A 20 9.80 9.88 14.62
CA SER A 20 9.59 11.02 13.75
C SER A 20 10.80 11.18 12.82
N LEU A 21 10.57 11.28 11.51
CA LEU A 21 11.65 11.53 10.55
C LEU A 21 12.51 12.73 10.98
N PRO A 22 13.85 12.64 10.89
CA PRO A 22 14.72 13.78 11.17
C PRO A 22 14.39 14.94 10.21
N PRO A 23 14.52 16.20 10.65
CA PRO A 23 14.35 17.34 9.75
C PRO A 23 15.31 17.26 8.55
N PRO A 24 14.87 17.56 7.32
CA PRO A 24 13.50 17.92 6.93
C PRO A 24 12.62 16.66 6.83
N ARG A 25 11.40 16.72 7.38
CA ARG A 25 10.40 15.62 7.34
C ARG A 25 9.92 15.38 5.90
N THR A 26 10.77 14.74 5.11
CA THR A 26 10.57 14.49 3.69
C THR A 26 9.33 13.62 3.49
N LEU A 27 8.43 14.04 2.60
CA LEU A 27 7.28 13.24 2.20
C LEU A 27 7.74 11.87 1.71
N GLN A 28 7.12 10.80 2.18
CA GLN A 28 7.38 9.45 1.68
C GLN A 28 6.20 8.97 0.83
N GLU A 29 6.44 7.89 0.09
CA GLU A 29 5.41 7.23 -0.68
C GLU A 29 5.67 5.72 -0.74
N VAL A 30 4.60 4.94 -0.83
CA VAL A 30 4.69 3.50 -0.99
C VAL A 30 3.66 3.00 -1.99
N GLN A 31 4.09 2.04 -2.82
CA GLN A 31 3.20 1.36 -3.75
C GLN A 31 2.45 0.22 -3.07
N VAL A 32 1.12 0.30 -3.07
CA VAL A 32 0.19 -0.67 -2.47
C VAL A 32 -0.79 -1.19 -3.51
N SER A 33 -1.42 -2.34 -3.22
CA SER A 33 -2.46 -2.93 -4.05
C SER A 33 -3.83 -2.77 -3.37
N LEU A 34 -4.87 -2.49 -4.15
CA LEU A 34 -6.25 -2.49 -3.65
C LEU A 34 -6.67 -3.91 -3.27
N ILE A 35 -7.43 -4.02 -2.19
CA ILE A 35 -7.98 -5.27 -1.66
C ILE A 35 -9.51 -5.13 -1.62
N ASP A 36 -10.22 -6.12 -2.15
CA ASP A 36 -11.68 -6.13 -2.10
C ASP A 36 -12.21 -6.30 -0.67
N VAL A 37 -13.45 -5.86 -0.43
CA VAL A 37 -14.06 -5.81 0.91
C VAL A 37 -14.12 -7.18 1.57
N GLN A 38 -14.40 -8.25 0.81
CA GLN A 38 -14.50 -9.60 1.37
C GLN A 38 -13.13 -10.07 1.83
N THR A 39 -12.12 -10.00 0.96
CA THR A 39 -10.74 -10.36 1.30
C THR A 39 -10.23 -9.54 2.48
N CYS A 40 -10.54 -8.24 2.54
CA CYS A 40 -10.11 -7.39 3.65
C CYS A 40 -10.76 -7.81 4.99
N ASN A 41 -12.05 -8.14 5.00
CA ASN A 41 -12.72 -8.68 6.19
C ASN A 41 -12.13 -10.03 6.62
N ASP A 42 -11.79 -10.90 5.67
CA ASP A 42 -11.17 -12.20 5.94
C ASP A 42 -9.77 -12.03 6.59
N LEU A 43 -8.96 -11.08 6.08
CA LEU A 43 -7.67 -10.72 6.68
C LEU A 43 -7.83 -10.20 8.12
N TYR A 44 -8.77 -9.26 8.34
CA TYR A 44 -9.04 -8.71 9.67
C TYR A 44 -9.64 -9.74 10.66
N SER A 45 -10.21 -10.82 10.15
CA SER A 45 -10.72 -11.94 10.96
C SER A 45 -9.62 -12.88 11.44
N THR A 46 -8.42 -12.84 10.83
CA THR A 46 -7.25 -13.61 11.29
C THR A 46 -6.69 -13.00 12.58
N PRO A 47 -6.69 -13.71 13.72
CA PRO A 47 -6.16 -13.18 14.98
C PRO A 47 -4.64 -13.04 14.94
N ILE A 48 -4.10 -11.93 15.46
CA ILE A 48 -2.67 -11.75 15.69
C ILE A 48 -2.45 -11.24 17.12
N THR A 49 -1.24 -11.40 17.65
CA THR A 49 -0.90 -10.95 19.02
C THR A 49 -1.22 -9.45 19.20
N GLY A 50 -2.03 -9.13 20.20
CA GLY A 50 -2.46 -7.75 20.49
C GLY A 50 -3.67 -7.26 19.66
N TYR A 51 -4.12 -8.03 18.65
CA TYR A 51 -5.23 -7.65 17.77
C TYR A 51 -6.14 -8.87 17.49
N PRO A 52 -7.10 -9.17 18.37
CA PRO A 52 -7.94 -10.37 18.29
C PRO A 52 -9.00 -10.38 17.16
N GLY A 53 -9.15 -9.29 16.39
CA GLY A 53 -10.19 -9.12 15.36
C GLY A 53 -11.54 -8.66 15.95
N SER A 54 -12.53 -8.16 15.20
CA SER A 54 -12.62 -7.69 13.82
C SER A 54 -13.50 -6.43 13.82
N ARG A 55 -13.10 -5.39 13.07
CA ARG A 55 -13.97 -4.22 12.81
C ARG A 55 -14.44 -4.36 11.36
N PRO A 56 -15.73 -4.62 11.10
CA PRO A 56 -16.21 -4.86 9.74
C PRO A 56 -15.89 -3.70 8.82
N ILE A 57 -15.38 -4.03 7.63
CA ILE A 57 -15.15 -3.07 6.55
C ILE A 57 -16.52 -2.68 5.98
N LYS A 58 -16.81 -1.38 5.99
CA LYS A 58 -18.08 -0.82 5.55
C LYS A 58 -18.08 -0.56 4.04
N ASP A 59 -19.28 -0.37 3.48
CA ASP A 59 -19.44 -0.05 2.06
C ASP A 59 -18.80 1.29 1.66
N ASP A 60 -18.60 2.23 2.59
CA ASP A 60 -17.93 3.51 2.35
C ASP A 60 -16.40 3.43 2.51
N MET A 61 -15.84 2.22 2.57
CA MET A 61 -14.41 1.96 2.77
C MET A 61 -13.80 1.15 1.62
N VAL A 62 -12.48 1.29 1.48
CA VAL A 62 -11.63 0.49 0.59
C VAL A 62 -10.35 0.13 1.33
N CYS A 63 -9.82 -1.06 1.11
CA CYS A 63 -8.56 -1.49 1.73
C CYS A 63 -7.42 -1.48 0.71
N ALA A 64 -6.20 -1.23 1.18
CA ALA A 64 -5.00 -1.38 0.36
C ALA A 64 -3.82 -1.86 1.21
N GLY A 65 -2.93 -2.63 0.59
CA GLY A 65 -1.76 -3.20 1.25
C GLY A 65 -1.46 -4.60 0.73
N TYR A 66 -0.86 -5.42 1.60
CA TYR A 66 -0.48 -6.80 1.31
C TYR A 66 -0.78 -7.68 2.53
N PRO A 67 -1.24 -8.94 2.35
CA PRO A 67 -1.47 -9.87 3.45
C PRO A 67 -0.24 -10.07 4.35
N GLU A 68 0.96 -9.99 3.79
CA GLU A 68 2.23 -10.14 4.50
C GLU A 68 2.57 -8.91 5.38
N GLY A 69 1.88 -7.78 5.20
CA GLY A 69 2.18 -6.51 5.87
C GLY A 69 3.35 -5.76 5.22
N GLY A 70 4.10 -5.02 6.03
CA GLY A 70 5.33 -4.29 5.65
C GLY A 70 5.13 -2.99 4.86
N LYS A 71 4.03 -2.83 4.11
CA LYS A 71 3.69 -1.61 3.37
C LYS A 71 2.31 -1.12 3.76
N ASP A 72 2.25 0.04 4.40
CA ASP A 72 1.03 0.58 5.02
C ASP A 72 1.16 2.10 5.24
N SER A 73 0.02 2.74 5.51
CA SER A 73 -0.03 4.04 6.19
C SER A 73 0.23 3.87 7.68
N CYS A 74 0.69 4.91 8.36
CA CYS A 74 0.90 4.91 9.80
C CYS A 74 0.33 6.17 10.48
N GLN A 75 0.64 6.34 11.76
CA GLN A 75 0.20 7.49 12.55
C GLN A 75 0.70 8.79 11.91
N GLY A 76 -0.19 9.76 11.75
CA GLY A 76 0.12 11.03 11.08
C GLY A 76 -0.16 11.06 9.58
N ASP A 77 -0.48 9.90 8.97
CA ASP A 77 -0.88 9.84 7.55
C ASP A 77 -2.39 10.05 7.35
N SER A 78 -3.17 10.09 8.43
CA SER A 78 -4.62 10.28 8.40
C SER A 78 -5.02 11.50 7.57
N GLY A 79 -5.96 11.31 6.64
CA GLY A 79 -6.34 12.34 5.67
C GLY A 79 -5.47 12.38 4.40
N GLY A 80 -4.36 11.65 4.37
CA GLY A 80 -3.47 11.54 3.22
C GLY A 80 -4.12 10.80 2.04
N PRO A 81 -3.64 11.04 0.81
CA PRO A 81 -4.24 10.49 -0.40
C PRO A 81 -3.73 9.07 -0.72
N LEU A 82 -4.67 8.19 -1.08
CA LEU A 82 -4.41 6.96 -1.82
C LEU A 82 -4.80 7.19 -3.28
N VAL A 83 -3.80 7.30 -4.15
CA VAL A 83 -3.99 7.57 -5.59
C VAL A 83 -3.61 6.37 -6.43
N CYS A 84 -4.29 6.14 -7.54
CA CYS A 84 -3.94 5.09 -8.48
C CYS A 84 -3.85 5.64 -9.89
N SER A 85 -2.89 5.11 -10.67
CA SER A 85 -2.74 5.50 -12.07
C SER A 85 -3.53 4.57 -12.98
N GLU A 86 -4.34 5.13 -13.87
CA GLU A 86 -5.04 4.43 -14.95
C GLU A 86 -5.02 5.30 -16.21
N ALA A 87 -4.68 4.70 -17.35
CA ALA A 87 -4.66 5.39 -18.66
C ALA A 87 -3.88 6.73 -18.69
N GLY A 88 -2.82 6.87 -17.88
CA GLY A 88 -1.99 8.07 -17.81
C GLY A 88 -2.51 9.18 -16.87
N PHE A 89 -3.62 8.94 -16.18
CA PHE A 89 -4.20 9.85 -15.19
C PHE A 89 -4.07 9.26 -13.78
N TRP A 90 -4.01 10.14 -12.78
CA TRP A 90 -4.03 9.75 -11.36
C TRP A 90 -5.40 10.04 -10.77
N PHE A 91 -6.00 9.03 -10.14
CA PHE A 91 -7.30 9.12 -9.50
C PHE A 91 -7.17 8.97 -7.99
N LEU A 92 -7.82 9.85 -7.24
CA LEU A 92 -7.93 9.72 -5.78
C LEU A 92 -8.96 8.63 -5.46
N ILE A 93 -8.49 7.46 -5.08
CA ILE A 93 -9.35 6.30 -4.79
C ILE A 93 -9.75 6.28 -3.31
N GLY A 94 -8.84 6.69 -2.44
CA GLY A 94 -9.05 6.63 -1.00
C GLY A 94 -8.42 7.76 -0.22
N ILE A 95 -8.89 7.93 1.01
CA ILE A 95 -8.33 8.83 2.02
C ILE A 95 -7.95 8.00 3.23
N VAL A 96 -6.72 8.11 3.73
CA VAL A 96 -6.24 7.36 4.90
C VAL A 96 -7.20 7.58 6.07
N SER A 97 -7.72 6.50 6.63
CA SER A 97 -8.78 6.55 7.65
C SER A 97 -8.38 5.85 8.94
N TRP A 98 -8.18 4.53 8.90
CA TRP A 98 -7.80 3.75 10.08
C TRP A 98 -7.04 2.48 9.70
N GLY A 99 -6.39 1.88 10.69
CA GLY A 99 -5.61 0.65 10.56
C GLY A 99 -5.34 0.05 11.93
N ALA A 100 -4.72 -1.13 11.97
CA ALA A 100 -4.31 -1.77 13.22
C ALA A 100 -2.79 -1.93 13.22
N GLY A 101 -2.11 -1.15 14.04
CA GLY A 101 -0.66 -0.98 13.92
C GLY A 101 -0.28 -0.38 12.55
N CYS A 102 0.99 -0.54 12.18
CA CYS A 102 1.51 -0.12 10.88
C CYS A 102 2.27 -1.28 10.24
N GLY A 103 1.84 -1.70 9.05
CA GLY A 103 2.52 -2.75 8.30
C GLY A 103 2.46 -4.13 8.98
N LEU A 104 1.46 -4.37 9.82
CA LEU A 104 1.27 -5.68 10.45
C LEU A 104 0.71 -6.70 9.43
N PRO A 105 1.10 -7.98 9.53
CA PRO A 105 0.54 -9.03 8.70
C PRO A 105 -0.97 -9.16 8.95
N ASN A 106 -1.73 -9.39 7.89
CA ASN A 106 -3.20 -9.48 7.88
C ASN A 106 -3.91 -8.22 8.41
N ARG A 107 -3.25 -7.06 8.41
CA ARG A 107 -3.83 -5.76 8.80
C ARG A 107 -3.54 -4.73 7.71
N PRO A 108 -4.18 -4.86 6.53
CA PRO A 108 -4.05 -3.83 5.50
C PRO A 108 -4.64 -2.50 5.98
N GLY A 109 -4.13 -1.38 5.47
CA GLY A 109 -4.68 -0.06 5.74
C GLY A 109 -6.12 0.06 5.22
N VAL A 110 -6.95 0.80 5.95
CA VAL A 110 -8.35 1.07 5.59
C VAL A 110 -8.53 2.54 5.29
N TYR A 111 -9.12 2.79 4.13
CA TYR A 111 -9.28 4.12 3.55
C TYR A 111 -10.77 4.40 3.34
N THR A 112 -11.15 5.67 3.47
CA THR A 112 -12.47 6.13 3.02
C THR A 112 -12.54 6.00 1.51
N ARG A 113 -13.57 5.33 0.97
CA ARG A 113 -13.75 5.15 -0.48
C ARG A 113 -14.31 6.43 -1.08
N VAL A 114 -13.49 7.18 -1.83
CA VAL A 114 -13.88 8.51 -2.35
C VAL A 114 -15.11 8.44 -3.26
N SER A 115 -15.25 7.39 -4.06
CA SER A 115 -16.42 7.22 -4.93
C SER A 115 -17.73 7.04 -4.16
N ALA A 116 -17.71 6.63 -2.89
CA ALA A 116 -18.92 6.58 -2.06
C ALA A 116 -19.45 7.97 -1.66
N TYR A 117 -18.62 9.01 -1.83
CA TYR A 117 -18.94 10.39 -1.45
C TYR A 117 -18.99 11.33 -2.68
N SER A 118 -19.01 10.81 -3.91
CA SER A 118 -19.01 11.61 -5.13
C SER A 118 -20.15 12.64 -5.15
N ASP A 119 -21.35 12.23 -4.76
CA ASP A 119 -22.53 13.11 -4.77
C ASP A 119 -22.38 14.26 -3.78
N TRP A 120 -21.86 13.95 -2.58
CA TRP A 120 -21.58 14.96 -1.57
C TRP A 120 -20.49 15.93 -2.04
N ILE A 121 -19.40 15.41 -2.64
CA ILE A 121 -18.32 16.24 -3.19
C ILE A 121 -18.87 17.17 -4.27
N GLN A 122 -19.68 16.66 -5.20
CA GLN A 122 -20.28 17.44 -6.28
C GLN A 122 -21.22 18.53 -5.76
N GLN A 123 -21.96 18.25 -4.68
CA GLN A 123 -22.81 19.24 -4.03
C GLN A 123 -22.01 20.37 -3.38
N GLN A 124 -20.88 20.06 -2.75
CA GLN A 124 -20.03 21.06 -2.10
C GLN A 124 -19.16 21.84 -3.11
N LEU A 125 -18.77 21.19 -4.20
CA LEU A 125 -17.89 21.73 -5.23
C LEU A 125 -18.46 21.45 -6.62
N PRO A 126 -19.49 22.20 -7.07
CA PRO A 126 -20.16 21.95 -8.35
C PRO A 126 -19.26 22.07 -9.58
N SER A 127 -18.12 22.76 -9.45
CA SER A 127 -17.14 22.95 -10.53
C SER A 127 -16.13 21.81 -10.67
N VAL A 128 -16.13 20.82 -9.77
CA VAL A 128 -15.27 19.64 -9.91
C VAL A 128 -15.87 18.70 -10.94
N GLU A 129 -15.09 18.34 -11.95
CA GLU A 129 -15.45 17.27 -12.87
C GLU A 129 -15.14 15.91 -12.22
N SER A 130 -16.19 15.14 -11.93
CA SER A 130 -16.06 13.79 -11.42
C SER A 130 -15.88 12.80 -12.58
N GLY A 131 -14.67 12.25 -12.70
CA GLY A 131 -14.41 11.12 -13.59
C GLY A 131 -14.70 9.79 -12.88
N VAL A 132 -15.56 8.95 -13.45
CA VAL A 132 -15.75 7.57 -12.97
C VAL A 132 -14.83 6.65 -13.76
N VAL A 133 -13.88 6.03 -13.07
CA VAL A 133 -13.05 4.97 -13.65
C VAL A 133 -13.48 3.63 -13.08
N ASN A 134 -13.77 2.70 -13.98
CA ASN A 134 -14.04 1.31 -13.61
C ASN A 134 -12.73 0.63 -13.25
N VAL A 135 -12.37 0.70 -11.97
CA VAL A 135 -11.21 -0.01 -11.43
C VAL A 135 -11.57 -1.48 -11.23
N THR A 136 -10.80 -2.37 -11.84
CA THR A 136 -10.91 -3.79 -11.55
C THR A 136 -10.12 -4.09 -10.27
N ILE A 137 -10.81 -4.15 -9.12
CA ILE A 137 -10.20 -4.64 -7.88
C ILE A 137 -10.04 -6.15 -8.04
N ARG A 138 -8.80 -6.61 -8.28
CA ARG A 138 -8.52 -8.04 -8.20
C ARG A 138 -8.43 -8.39 -6.73
N SER A 139 -9.31 -9.29 -6.28
CA SER A 139 -8.96 -10.16 -5.16
C SER A 139 -7.59 -10.75 -5.49
N GLN A 140 -6.57 -10.44 -4.70
CA GLN A 140 -5.31 -11.17 -4.74
C GLN A 140 -5.38 -12.21 -3.62
N PRO A 141 -5.87 -13.46 -3.87
CA PRO A 141 -5.61 -14.55 -2.94
C PRO A 141 -4.13 -14.95 -2.93
N ASN A 142 -3.36 -14.48 -3.92
CA ASN A 142 -1.93 -14.71 -4.06
C ASN A 142 -1.35 -13.57 -4.90
N ALA A 143 -0.91 -12.49 -4.27
CA ALA A 143 0.14 -11.69 -4.86
C ALA A 143 1.38 -12.59 -4.82
N GLY A 144 1.55 -13.39 -5.87
CA GLY A 144 2.76 -14.12 -6.14
C GLY A 144 3.90 -13.12 -6.30
N TYR A 145 4.44 -12.68 -5.16
CA TYR A 145 5.79 -12.17 -5.09
C TYR A 145 6.65 -13.36 -5.51
N ALA A 146 7.18 -13.31 -6.74
CA ALA A 146 8.38 -14.06 -7.03
C ALA A 146 9.37 -13.64 -5.93
N PRO A 147 9.88 -14.57 -5.10
CA PRO A 147 10.80 -14.19 -4.05
C PRO A 147 11.92 -13.39 -4.70
N ALA A 148 12.17 -12.17 -4.22
CA ALA A 148 13.44 -11.51 -4.47
C ALA A 148 14.54 -12.55 -4.28
N PRO A 149 15.55 -12.63 -5.17
CA PRO A 149 16.58 -13.64 -5.07
C PRO A 149 17.09 -13.60 -3.63
N THR A 150 16.90 -14.71 -2.93
CA THR A 150 17.30 -14.86 -1.53
C THR A 150 18.74 -14.39 -1.41
N PRO A 151 19.16 -13.78 -0.28
CA PRO A 151 20.53 -13.28 -0.11
C PRO A 151 21.60 -14.38 -0.35
N LEU A 152 21.22 -15.66 -0.25
CA LEU A 152 22.01 -16.81 -0.70
C LEU A 152 22.40 -16.76 -2.18
N LEU A 153 21.49 -16.36 -3.07
CA LEU A 153 21.75 -16.26 -4.51
C LEU A 153 22.71 -15.10 -4.83
N LEU A 154 22.59 -13.97 -4.14
CA LEU A 154 23.55 -12.86 -4.24
C LEU A 154 24.95 -13.27 -3.77
N ILE A 155 25.03 -13.98 -2.65
CA ILE A 155 26.30 -14.51 -2.12
C ILE A 155 26.92 -15.52 -3.09
N THR A 156 26.13 -16.41 -3.71
CA THR A 156 26.67 -17.31 -4.74
C THR A 156 27.12 -16.58 -6.00
N LEU A 157 26.45 -15.50 -6.42
CA LEU A 157 26.85 -14.70 -7.59
C LEU A 157 28.13 -13.89 -7.31
N LEU A 158 28.26 -13.34 -6.10
CA LEU A 158 29.46 -12.64 -5.61
C LEU A 158 30.66 -13.60 -5.45
N LEU A 159 30.43 -14.82 -4.98
CA LEU A 159 31.48 -15.85 -4.90
C LEU A 159 31.86 -16.38 -6.29
N ALA A 160 30.90 -16.54 -7.21
CA ALA A 160 31.17 -16.97 -8.58
C ALA A 160 31.95 -15.92 -9.40
N SER A 161 31.67 -14.63 -9.20
CA SER A 161 32.42 -13.53 -9.83
C SER A 161 33.83 -13.39 -9.28
N ALA A 162 34.04 -13.67 -7.98
CA ALA A 162 35.38 -13.77 -7.39
C ALA A 162 36.19 -14.98 -7.94
N ALA A 163 35.55 -16.12 -8.22
CA ALA A 163 36.20 -17.30 -8.78
C ALA A 163 36.56 -17.17 -10.28
N LEU A 164 35.82 -16.34 -11.03
CA LEU A 164 36.08 -16.07 -12.45
C LEU A 164 36.97 -14.84 -12.71
N GLY A 165 37.39 -14.13 -11.66
CA GLY A 165 38.32 -13.00 -11.77
C GLY A 165 37.76 -11.77 -12.49
N LEU A 166 36.44 -11.69 -12.69
CA LEU A 166 35.79 -10.54 -13.33
C LEU A 166 35.38 -9.55 -12.25
N GLY A 167 36.28 -8.63 -11.91
CA GLY A 167 35.98 -7.50 -11.03
C GLY A 167 34.91 -6.58 -11.63
N PRO A 168 34.09 -5.92 -10.81
CA PRO A 168 33.06 -5.01 -11.32
C PRO A 168 33.71 -3.82 -12.05
N PRO A 169 33.09 -3.28 -13.11
CA PRO A 169 33.54 -2.04 -13.70
C PRO A 169 33.36 -0.92 -12.68
N LEU A 170 34.46 -0.24 -12.36
CA LEU A 170 34.45 0.97 -11.56
C LEU A 170 33.66 2.04 -12.33
N CYS A 171 32.46 2.38 -11.87
CA CYS A 171 31.80 3.61 -12.25
C CYS A 171 32.20 4.71 -11.25
N PHE A 172 32.73 5.81 -11.80
CA PHE A 172 32.93 7.11 -11.13
C PHE A 172 31.59 7.78 -10.81
#